data_AF-A0A4R5DTW2-F1
#
_entry.id   AF-A0A4R5DTW2-F1
#
_cell.length_a   1.000
_cell.length_b   1.000
_cell.length_c   1.000
_cell.angle_alpha   90.00
_cell.angle_beta   90.00
_cell.angle_gamma   90.00
#
_symmetry.space_group_name_H-M   'P 1'
#
loop_
_entity.id
_entity.type
_entity.pdbx_description
1 polymer ?
#
loop_
_entity_poly.entity_id
_entity_poly.type
_entity_poly.pdbx_seq_one_letter_code
_entity_poly.pdbx_strand_id
1 'polypeptide(L)'
;MKFTIYKIAFAILAANVLSSCLKEDIVGIPSIAGVKYYIANAQGKDSLVTQPIKGKAVKIVVDTDADMCSVWPGGTRVIMKKKKSTDGVTFADSIDMFNHPVLVNSDLYTDYGLIGAKGLKTTLSNEGWYCTYTYPQSGSFDLVVLVTNHGYNDGDFKQSVVELGKVQVK
;
A
#
# COMPACT_ATOMS: atom_id res chain seq x y z
N MET A 1 -48.29 -24.83 -21.81
CA MET A 1 -46.84 -25.02 -22.07
C MET A 1 -46.06 -23.71 -22.12
N LYS A 2 -46.40 -22.75 -22.99
CA LYS A 2 -45.70 -21.45 -23.09
C LYS A 2 -45.65 -20.67 -21.76
N PHE A 3 -46.77 -20.64 -21.03
CA PHE A 3 -46.88 -19.92 -19.74
C PHE A 3 -45.95 -20.47 -18.64
N THR A 4 -45.71 -21.78 -18.64
CA THR A 4 -44.79 -22.44 -17.69
C THR A 4 -43.34 -22.11 -18.01
N ILE A 5 -42.99 -22.03 -19.30
CA ILE A 5 -41.65 -21.67 -19.76
C ILE A 5 -41.30 -20.23 -19.35
N TYR A 6 -42.24 -19.28 -19.48
CA TYR A 6 -42.02 -17.90 -19.04
C TYR A 6 -41.81 -17.77 -17.53
N LYS A 7 -42.52 -18.57 -16.71
CA LYS A 7 -42.32 -18.58 -15.26
C LYS A 7 -40.93 -19.11 -14.87
N ILE A 8 -40.44 -20.13 -15.56
CA ILE A 8 -39.09 -20.69 -15.32
C ILE A 8 -38.02 -19.68 -15.75
N ALA A 9 -38.17 -19.06 -16.93
CA ALA A 9 -37.24 -18.04 -17.40
C ALA A 9 -37.16 -16.83 -16.44
N PHE A 10 -38.30 -16.38 -15.93
CA PHE A 10 -38.37 -15.29 -14.96
C PHE A 10 -37.71 -15.66 -13.62
N ALA A 11 -37.93 -16.89 -13.12
CA ALA A 11 -37.29 -17.36 -11.89
C ALA A 11 -35.76 -17.44 -12.02
N ILE A 12 -35.25 -17.90 -13.16
CA ILE A 12 -33.81 -17.94 -13.44
C ILE A 12 -33.24 -16.52 -13.53
N LEU A 13 -33.91 -15.60 -14.22
CA LEU A 13 -33.47 -14.22 -14.34
C LEU A 13 -33.43 -13.53 -12.97
N ALA A 14 -34.50 -13.68 -12.17
CA ALA A 14 -34.57 -13.14 -10.81
C ALA A 14 -33.48 -13.71 -9.89
N ALA A 15 -33.19 -15.01 -9.97
CA ALA A 15 -32.12 -15.64 -9.20
C ALA A 15 -30.73 -15.08 -9.58
N ASN A 16 -30.47 -14.82 -10.86
CA ASN A 16 -29.20 -14.24 -11.30
C ASN A 16 -29.03 -12.79 -10.85
N VAL A 17 -30.09 -11.97 -10.93
CA VAL A 17 -30.06 -10.58 -10.45
C VAL A 17 -29.81 -10.51 -8.94
N LEU A 18 -30.50 -11.34 -8.15
CA LEU A 18 -30.32 -11.37 -6.69
C LEU A 18 -28.93 -11.92 -6.29
N SER A 19 -28.38 -12.87 -7.04
CA SER A 19 -27.03 -13.39 -6.79
C SER A 19 -25.91 -12.39 -7.12
N SER A 20 -26.16 -11.45 -8.04
CA SER A 20 -25.21 -10.40 -8.40
C SER A 20 -25.07 -9.38 -7.27
N CYS A 21 -26.18 -8.94 -6.67
CA CYS A 21 -26.16 -8.01 -5.54
C CYS A 21 -25.47 -8.61 -4.31
N LEU A 22 -25.70 -9.90 -4.03
CA LEU A 22 -25.06 -10.58 -2.89
C LEU A 22 -23.54 -10.75 -3.03
N LYS A 23 -23.00 -10.72 -4.25
CA LYS A 23 -21.55 -10.78 -4.50
C LYS A 23 -20.86 -9.44 -4.31
N GLU A 24 -21.57 -8.34 -4.56
CA GLU A 24 -21.06 -6.98 -4.29
C GLU A 24 -21.02 -6.68 -2.78
N ASP A 25 -21.95 -7.25 -1.98
CA ASP A 25 -22.02 -7.03 -0.53
C ASP A 25 -20.98 -7.81 0.30
N ILE A 26 -20.33 -8.83 -0.26
CA ILE A 26 -19.28 -9.58 0.45
C ILE A 26 -17.92 -9.03 0.03
N VAL A 27 -17.54 -7.89 0.60
CA VAL A 27 -16.19 -7.37 0.39
C VAL A 27 -15.21 -8.20 1.22
N GLY A 28 -14.41 -9.01 0.52
CA GLY A 28 -13.38 -9.85 1.13
C GLY A 28 -12.33 -9.02 1.86
N ILE A 29 -11.69 -9.61 2.87
CA ILE A 29 -10.50 -9.02 3.48
C ILE A 29 -9.37 -9.12 2.45
N PRO A 30 -8.72 -8.01 2.06
CA PRO A 30 -7.65 -8.03 1.09
C PRO A 30 -6.46 -8.87 1.58
N SER A 31 -5.81 -9.54 0.64
CA SER A 31 -4.74 -10.50 0.88
C SER A 31 -3.48 -10.18 0.06
N ILE A 32 -2.33 -10.60 0.56
CA ILE A 32 -1.04 -10.43 -0.12
C ILE A 32 -0.55 -11.82 -0.54
N ALA A 33 -0.37 -12.02 -1.85
CA ALA A 33 0.16 -13.26 -2.41
C ALA A 33 1.69 -13.32 -2.32
N GLY A 34 2.37 -12.16 -2.41
CA GLY A 34 3.81 -12.10 -2.24
C GLY A 34 4.42 -10.73 -2.50
N VAL A 35 5.71 -10.61 -2.21
CA VAL A 35 6.50 -9.41 -2.49
C VAL A 35 7.75 -9.78 -3.27
N LYS A 36 8.03 -9.00 -4.32
CA LYS A 36 9.17 -9.17 -5.23
C LYS A 36 10.02 -7.90 -5.20
N TYR A 37 11.32 -8.07 -5.33
CA TYR A 37 12.28 -6.97 -5.38
C TYR A 37 12.95 -6.94 -6.73
N TYR A 38 13.06 -5.76 -7.32
CA TYR A 38 13.75 -5.56 -8.59
C TYR A 38 14.77 -4.43 -8.47
N ILE A 39 15.91 -4.60 -9.15
CA ILE A 39 16.91 -3.54 -9.31
C ILE A 39 17.11 -3.32 -10.80
N ALA A 40 17.13 -2.05 -11.22
CA ALA A 40 17.43 -1.70 -12.59
C ALA A 40 18.91 -2.00 -12.91
N ASN A 41 19.15 -2.71 -14.01
CA ASN A 41 20.50 -2.95 -14.52
C ASN A 41 21.06 -1.69 -15.23
N ALA A 42 22.29 -1.77 -15.73
CA ALA A 42 22.94 -0.65 -16.42
C ALA A 42 22.19 -0.16 -17.68
N GLN A 43 21.33 -1.00 -18.24
CA GLN A 43 20.48 -0.72 -19.40
C GLN A 43 19.08 -0.24 -18.99
N GLY A 44 18.81 -0.02 -17.70
CA GLY A 44 17.52 0.42 -17.19
C GLY A 44 16.44 -0.66 -17.13
N LYS A 45 16.80 -1.94 -17.33
CA LYS A 45 15.87 -3.07 -17.25
C LYS A 45 15.84 -3.64 -15.83
N ASP A 46 14.63 -3.79 -15.29
CA ASP A 46 14.38 -4.39 -13.98
C ASP A 46 14.82 -5.86 -13.97
N SER A 47 15.65 -6.22 -12.99
CA SER A 47 16.09 -7.59 -12.73
C SER A 47 15.62 -8.01 -11.34
N LEU A 48 14.97 -9.18 -11.23
CA LEU A 48 14.53 -9.73 -9.95
C LEU A 48 15.75 -10.00 -9.06
N VAL A 49 15.68 -9.54 -7.82
CA VAL A 49 16.71 -9.77 -6.81
C VAL A 49 16.11 -10.41 -5.57
N THR A 50 16.91 -11.22 -4.88
CA THR A 50 16.51 -11.83 -3.61
C THR A 50 16.76 -10.91 -2.42
N GLN A 51 17.71 -9.98 -2.55
CA GLN A 51 18.11 -9.06 -1.49
C GLN A 51 18.44 -7.68 -2.08
N PRO A 52 17.88 -6.59 -1.54
CA PRO A 52 18.28 -5.24 -1.91
C PRO A 52 19.75 -4.96 -1.56
N ILE A 53 20.32 -3.96 -2.22
CA ILE A 53 21.70 -3.50 -1.99
C ILE A 53 21.65 -2.07 -1.47
N LYS A 54 22.41 -1.76 -0.43
CA LYS A 54 22.49 -0.40 0.14
C LYS A 54 22.87 0.62 -0.92
N GLY A 55 22.23 1.78 -0.87
CA GLY A 55 22.47 2.87 -1.82
C GLY A 55 21.98 2.59 -3.25
N LYS A 56 21.36 1.44 -3.53
CA LYS A 56 20.70 1.17 -4.81
C LYS A 56 19.19 1.31 -4.65
N ALA A 57 18.57 1.94 -5.65
CA ALA A 57 17.13 2.00 -5.75
C ALA A 57 16.60 0.58 -6.03
N VAL A 58 15.76 0.09 -5.12
CA VAL A 58 15.04 -1.17 -5.28
C VAL A 58 13.56 -0.86 -5.51
N LYS A 59 13.01 -1.46 -6.56
CA LYS A 59 11.58 -1.49 -6.82
C LYS A 59 10.98 -2.65 -6.03
N ILE A 60 10.06 -2.34 -5.13
CA ILE A 60 9.31 -3.29 -4.32
C ILE A 60 7.95 -3.46 -4.99
N VAL A 61 7.62 -4.67 -5.41
CA VAL A 61 6.34 -5.03 -6.03
C VAL A 61 5.58 -5.93 -5.07
N VAL A 62 4.36 -5.53 -4.72
CA VAL A 62 3.42 -6.27 -3.89
C VAL A 62 2.32 -6.84 -4.77
N ASP A 63 2.23 -8.17 -4.78
CA ASP A 63 1.20 -8.94 -5.44
C ASP A 63 0.02 -9.12 -4.46
N THR A 64 -1.10 -8.46 -4.73
CA THR A 64 -2.26 -8.36 -3.84
C THR A 64 -3.54 -8.13 -4.66
N ASP A 65 -4.66 -8.61 -4.14
CA ASP A 65 -6.01 -8.37 -4.67
C ASP A 65 -6.64 -7.04 -4.18
N ALA A 66 -5.88 -6.24 -3.43
CA ALA A 66 -6.36 -5.01 -2.83
C ALA A 66 -6.40 -3.81 -3.79
N ASP A 67 -7.38 -2.94 -3.57
CA ASP A 67 -7.57 -1.69 -4.32
C ASP A 67 -6.59 -0.58 -3.94
N MET A 68 -5.93 -0.68 -2.80
CA MET A 68 -4.85 0.21 -2.40
C MET A 68 -3.79 -0.54 -1.60
N CYS A 69 -2.52 -0.15 -1.81
CA CYS A 69 -1.37 -0.73 -1.11
C CYS A 69 -0.43 0.36 -0.60
N SER A 70 0.08 0.22 0.61
CA SER A 70 1.08 1.12 1.19
C SER A 70 2.22 0.31 1.79
N VAL A 71 3.45 0.59 1.33
CA VAL A 71 4.64 -0.18 1.70
C VAL A 71 5.46 0.58 2.74
N TRP A 72 5.88 -0.12 3.79
CA TRP A 72 6.78 0.33 4.84
C TRP A 72 8.04 -0.54 4.82
N PRO A 73 9.08 -0.15 4.08
CA PRO A 73 10.24 -1.01 3.84
C PRO A 73 11.18 -1.17 5.05
N GLY A 74 10.91 -0.47 6.15
CA GLY A 74 11.87 -0.29 7.24
C GLY A 74 13.07 0.58 6.81
N GLY A 75 13.62 1.34 7.74
CA GLY A 75 14.69 2.30 7.46
C GLY A 75 14.21 3.74 7.27
N THR A 76 15.15 4.67 7.49
CA THR A 76 14.93 6.11 7.65
C THR A 76 14.01 6.73 6.58
N ARG A 77 12.91 7.35 7.02
CA ARG A 77 12.12 8.31 6.24
C ARG A 77 12.21 9.69 6.84
N VAL A 78 12.82 10.62 6.13
CA VAL A 78 12.75 12.03 6.50
C VAL A 78 11.40 12.60 6.05
N ILE A 79 10.40 12.60 6.93
CA ILE A 79 9.08 13.18 6.67
C ILE A 79 9.07 14.63 7.14
N MET A 80 9.94 15.46 6.57
CA MET A 80 9.87 16.90 6.79
C MET A 80 9.22 17.55 5.58
N LYS A 81 7.89 17.78 5.63
CA LYS A 81 7.24 18.61 4.63
C LYS A 81 7.51 20.08 4.98
N LYS A 82 8.22 20.79 4.10
CA LYS A 82 8.29 22.24 4.14
C LYS A 82 6.88 22.78 3.86
N LYS A 83 6.29 23.46 4.84
CA LYS A 83 5.02 24.17 4.70
C LYS A 83 5.32 25.66 4.59
N LYS A 84 4.90 26.29 3.50
CA LYS A 84 4.88 27.74 3.39
C LYS A 84 3.67 28.25 4.17
N SER A 85 3.92 29.12 5.13
CA SER A 85 2.92 29.96 5.75
C SER A 85 2.32 30.94 4.73
N THR A 86 1.13 31.45 5.02
CA THR A 86 0.53 32.60 4.33
C THR A 86 1.34 33.89 4.50
N ASP A 87 2.20 33.98 5.52
CA ASP A 87 3.13 35.10 5.74
C ASP A 87 4.47 34.98 4.99
N GLY A 88 4.67 33.90 4.22
CA GLY A 88 5.90 33.67 3.46
C GLY A 88 7.03 32.95 4.21
N VAL A 89 6.88 32.68 5.52
CA VAL A 89 7.84 31.91 6.31
C VAL A 89 7.64 30.41 6.08
N THR A 90 8.74 29.67 5.91
CA THR A 90 8.69 28.20 5.72
C THR A 90 8.93 27.51 7.05
N PHE A 91 8.01 26.64 7.48
CA PHE A 91 8.13 25.84 8.71
C PHE A 91 7.94 24.34 8.42
N ALA A 92 8.32 23.49 9.37
CA ALA A 92 8.10 22.05 9.30
C ALA A 92 6.65 21.70 9.71
N ASP A 93 6.00 20.79 8.98
CA ASP A 93 4.58 20.43 9.18
C ASP A 93 4.32 19.56 10.45
N SER A 94 5.38 19.09 11.12
CA SER A 94 5.29 18.22 12.31
C SER A 94 6.16 18.78 13.44
N ILE A 95 5.64 19.79 14.14
CA ILE A 95 6.29 20.48 15.26
C ILE A 95 5.45 20.39 16.55
N ASP A 96 6.09 20.34 17.72
CA ASP A 96 5.41 20.31 19.02
C ASP A 96 4.91 21.70 19.42
N MET A 97 4.31 21.82 20.61
CA MET A 97 3.86 23.10 21.17
C MET A 97 4.99 24.12 21.42
N PHE A 98 6.26 23.73 21.26
CA PHE A 98 7.45 24.55 21.40
C PHE A 98 8.22 24.73 20.07
N ASN A 99 7.61 24.43 18.92
CA ASN A 99 8.20 24.51 17.58
C ASN A 99 9.39 23.56 17.31
N HIS A 100 9.56 22.50 18.11
CA HIS A 100 10.56 21.47 17.79
C HIS A 100 9.98 20.43 16.85
N PRO A 101 10.71 19.99 15.82
CA PRO A 101 10.28 18.86 14.99
C PRO A 101 10.02 17.60 15.82
N VAL A 102 8.78 17.09 15.78
CA VAL A 102 8.36 15.92 16.61
C VAL A 102 8.62 14.62 15.89
N LEU A 103 8.54 14.62 14.56
CA LEU A 103 8.78 13.44 13.73
C LEU A 103 9.74 13.78 12.59
N VAL A 104 11.04 13.72 12.88
CA VAL A 104 12.11 13.94 11.88
C VAL A 104 12.37 12.69 11.06
N ASN A 105 12.20 11.53 11.68
CA ASN A 105 12.42 10.21 11.08
C ASN A 105 11.43 9.20 11.66
N SER A 106 10.78 8.41 10.81
CA SER A 106 9.93 7.28 11.24
C SER A 106 10.07 6.11 10.26
N ASP A 107 10.33 4.93 10.81
CA ASP A 107 10.35 3.65 10.12
C ASP A 107 9.32 2.65 10.68
N LEU A 108 8.51 3.06 11.65
CA LEU A 108 7.52 2.23 12.34
C LEU A 108 6.15 2.35 11.68
N TYR A 109 5.56 1.20 11.33
CA TYR A 109 4.20 1.18 10.77
C TYR A 109 3.14 1.65 11.77
N THR A 110 3.42 1.60 13.08
CA THR A 110 2.52 2.09 14.14
C THR A 110 2.28 3.60 14.06
N ASP A 111 3.12 4.33 13.33
CA ASP A 111 2.93 5.75 13.04
C ASP A 111 1.88 5.99 11.94
N TYR A 112 1.35 4.93 11.33
CA TYR A 112 0.25 5.01 10.36
C TYR A 112 -0.95 5.76 10.97
N GLY A 113 -1.35 6.85 10.32
CA GLY A 113 -2.45 7.71 10.77
C GLY A 113 -2.01 9.01 11.46
N LEU A 114 -0.74 9.15 11.85
CA LEU A 114 -0.21 10.47 12.20
C LEU A 114 -0.21 11.36 10.96
N ILE A 115 -0.54 12.65 11.14
CA ILE A 115 -0.58 13.61 10.03
C ILE A 115 0.80 13.68 9.37
N GLY A 116 0.90 13.15 8.15
CA GLY A 116 2.14 13.11 7.36
C GLY A 116 2.90 11.77 7.37
N ALA A 117 2.66 10.90 8.35
CA ALA A 117 3.25 9.56 8.40
C ALA A 117 2.46 8.60 7.49
N LYS A 118 2.82 8.60 6.20
CA LYS A 118 2.24 7.70 5.19
C LYS A 118 3.31 6.71 4.73
N GLY A 119 2.88 5.47 4.44
CA GLY A 119 3.71 4.52 3.72
C GLY A 119 4.14 5.07 2.36
N LEU A 120 5.08 4.40 1.69
CA LEU A 120 5.49 4.83 0.35
C LEU A 120 4.27 4.82 -0.56
N LYS A 121 4.09 5.91 -1.33
CA LYS A 121 3.09 5.95 -2.38
C LYS A 121 3.43 4.86 -3.38
N THR A 122 2.49 3.95 -3.60
CA THR A 122 2.59 2.89 -4.59
C THR A 122 1.84 3.29 -5.85
N THR A 123 2.22 2.67 -6.97
CA THR A 123 1.55 2.79 -8.26
C THR A 123 1.11 1.40 -8.69
N LEU A 124 -0.09 1.27 -9.23
CA LEU A 124 -0.58 0.00 -9.77
C LEU A 124 0.07 -0.29 -11.13
N SER A 125 0.47 -1.54 -11.33
CA SER A 125 0.99 -2.07 -12.60
C SER A 125 0.41 -3.45 -12.88
N ASN A 126 0.68 -4.00 -14.07
CA ASN A 126 0.25 -5.36 -14.43
C ASN A 126 0.85 -6.45 -13.53
N GLU A 127 1.94 -6.17 -12.81
CA GLU A 127 2.61 -7.11 -11.91
C GLU A 127 2.19 -6.92 -10.44
N GLY A 128 1.31 -5.96 -10.15
CA GLY A 128 0.90 -5.58 -8.80
C GLY A 128 1.25 -4.12 -8.45
N TRP A 129 1.10 -3.78 -7.17
CA TRP A 129 1.40 -2.45 -6.64
C TRP A 129 2.89 -2.29 -6.41
N TYR A 130 3.50 -1.20 -6.90
CA TYR A 130 4.94 -1.01 -6.76
C TYR A 130 5.34 0.35 -6.21
N CYS A 131 6.48 0.39 -5.52
CA CYS A 131 7.17 1.62 -5.13
C CYS A 131 8.68 1.43 -5.25
N THR A 132 9.42 2.53 -5.22
CA THR A 132 10.89 2.51 -5.23
C THR A 132 11.42 3.05 -3.92
N TYR A 133 12.37 2.34 -3.31
CA TYR A 133 13.04 2.75 -2.09
C TYR A 133 14.55 2.55 -2.21
N THR A 134 15.33 3.36 -1.50
CA THR A 134 16.78 3.21 -1.41
C THR A 134 17.16 3.07 0.05
N TYR A 135 17.64 1.88 0.44
CA TYR A 135 18.11 1.65 1.79
C TYR A 135 19.44 2.41 2.01
N PRO A 136 19.55 3.29 3.02
CA PRO A 136 20.76 4.08 3.24
C PRO A 136 21.91 3.25 3.83
N GLN A 137 21.60 2.15 4.50
CA GLN A 137 22.57 1.27 5.16
C GLN A 137 22.23 -0.21 4.93
N SER A 138 23.24 -1.06 5.01
CA SER A 138 23.07 -2.52 5.05
C SER A 138 22.52 -2.96 6.40
N GLY A 139 21.80 -4.06 6.45
CA GLY A 139 21.23 -4.58 7.68
C GLY A 139 19.91 -5.30 7.46
N SER A 140 19.20 -5.52 8.57
CA SER A 140 17.90 -6.16 8.59
C SER A 140 16.83 -5.12 8.90
N PHE A 141 15.83 -5.02 8.04
CA PHE A 141 14.73 -4.05 8.18
C PHE A 141 13.40 -4.76 8.18
N ASP A 142 12.48 -4.36 9.05
CA ASP A 142 11.13 -4.92 9.06
C ASP A 142 10.31 -4.33 7.92
N LEU A 143 9.75 -5.20 7.07
CA LEU A 143 8.87 -4.82 5.97
C LEU A 143 7.43 -5.05 6.38
N VAL A 144 6.67 -3.96 6.42
CA VAL A 144 5.24 -3.98 6.67
C VAL A 144 4.51 -3.48 5.43
N VAL A 145 3.41 -4.15 5.07
CA VAL A 145 2.55 -3.72 3.98
C VAL A 145 1.13 -3.60 4.51
N LEU A 146 0.51 -2.46 4.22
CA LEU A 146 -0.89 -2.21 4.51
C LEU A 146 -1.66 -2.23 3.20
N VAL A 147 -2.67 -3.08 3.13
CA VAL A 147 -3.57 -3.21 1.98
C VAL A 147 -5.01 -2.92 2.40
N THR A 148 -5.77 -2.27 1.53
CA THR A 148 -7.20 -1.97 1.76
C THR A 148 -8.00 -2.10 0.46
N ASN A 149 -9.26 -2.48 0.59
CA ASN A 149 -10.26 -2.60 -0.47
C ASN A 149 -10.91 -1.25 -0.87
N HIS A 150 -10.72 -0.18 -0.10
CA HIS A 150 -11.04 1.19 -0.54
C HIS A 150 -10.44 2.25 0.37
N GLY A 151 -10.52 3.51 -0.08
CA GLY A 151 -9.99 4.69 0.61
C GLY A 151 -10.99 5.43 1.51
N TYR A 152 -12.26 5.04 1.52
CA TYR A 152 -13.29 5.66 2.37
C TYR A 152 -13.50 4.85 3.66
N ASN A 153 -13.83 5.51 4.76
CA ASN A 153 -14.09 4.85 6.03
C ASN A 153 -15.60 4.63 6.19
N ASP A 154 -16.11 3.55 5.60
CA ASP A 154 -17.50 3.11 5.70
C ASP A 154 -17.58 1.63 6.12
N GLY A 155 -18.78 1.04 6.11
CA GLY A 155 -19.01 -0.33 6.58
C GLY A 155 -18.26 -1.41 5.79
N ASP A 156 -17.85 -1.08 4.57
CA ASP A 156 -17.16 -1.98 3.67
C ASP A 156 -15.64 -1.94 3.89
N PHE A 157 -15.12 -1.00 4.70
CA PHE A 157 -13.68 -0.81 4.89
C PHE A 157 -13.04 -2.04 5.53
N LYS A 158 -12.22 -2.75 4.77
CA LYS A 158 -11.39 -3.86 5.23
C LYS A 158 -9.93 -3.52 4.95
N GLN A 159 -9.18 -3.33 6.03
CA GLN A 159 -7.72 -3.20 5.99
C GLN A 159 -7.06 -4.48 6.48
N SER A 160 -5.92 -4.81 5.88
CA SER A 160 -5.01 -5.85 6.35
C SER A 160 -3.62 -5.27 6.49
N VAL A 161 -3.04 -5.42 7.68
CA VAL A 161 -1.65 -5.06 7.97
C VAL A 161 -0.87 -6.36 8.03
N VAL A 162 0.08 -6.51 7.11
CA VAL A 162 0.87 -7.72 6.96
C VAL A 162 2.33 -7.39 7.23
N GLU A 163 2.84 -7.96 8.32
CA GLU A 163 4.28 -7.98 8.61
C GLU A 163 4.91 -9.10 7.78
N LEU A 164 5.66 -8.73 6.74
CA LEU A 164 6.30 -9.69 5.83
C LEU A 164 7.66 -10.17 6.34
N GLY A 165 8.01 -9.80 7.57
CA GLY A 165 9.27 -10.12 8.22
C GLY A 165 10.41 -9.21 7.77
N LYS A 166 11.62 -9.77 7.77
CA LYS A 166 12.87 -9.01 7.67
C LYS A 166 13.45 -9.02 6.27
N VAL A 167 13.63 -7.82 5.70
CA VAL A 167 14.39 -7.60 4.47
C VAL A 167 15.86 -7.50 4.82
N GLN A 168 16.66 -8.39 4.25
CA GLN A 168 18.12 -8.38 4.38
C GLN A 168 18.73 -7.53 3.26
N VAL A 169 19.41 -6.46 3.64
CA VAL A 169 20.07 -5.50 2.73
C VAL A 169 21.57 -5.68 2.81
N LYS A 170 22.20 -5.92 1.65
CA LYS A 170 23.64 -6.09 1.49
C LYS A 170 24.38 -4.76 1.31
#